data_AF-W7XDY6-F1
#
_entry.id   AF-W7XDY6-F1
#
_cell.length_a   1.000
_cell.length_b   1.000
_cell.length_c   1.000
_cell.angle_alpha   90.00
_cell.angle_beta   90.00
_cell.angle_gamma   90.00
#
_symmetry.space_group_name_H-M   'P 1'
#
loop_
_entity.id
_entity.type
_entity.pdbx_description
1 polymer ?
#
loop_
_entity_poly.entity_id
_entity_poly.type
_entity_poly.pdbx_seq_one_letter_code
_entity_poly.pdbx_strand_id
1 'polypeptide(L)'
;MGASGLGSALANSINLSHLTLNLQLKHGNKIGAIGGSGLGSGLANCINLSNLSLQLGWNKICDEGTLGLGYGLANCINLSNLKLQLGWNKIGDEGTSGLGSALVNFNNLSNLTLNLYYNQIGDEGVSRLGCALASCINLSNLTLNLQQKQFI
;
A
#
# COMPACT_ATOMS: atom_id res chain seq x y z
N MET A 1 -3.73 21.58 -1.74
CA MET A 1 -4.07 20.34 -2.49
C MET A 1 -3.45 19.16 -1.77
N GLY A 2 -4.24 18.37 -1.05
CA GLY A 2 -3.74 17.18 -0.35
C GLY A 2 -3.54 15.99 -1.29
N ALA A 3 -3.20 14.83 -0.74
CA ALA A 3 -3.04 13.58 -1.50
C ALA A 3 -4.29 13.17 -2.31
N SER A 4 -5.48 13.66 -1.93
CA SER A 4 -6.72 13.50 -2.72
C SER A 4 -6.64 14.16 -4.10
N GLY A 5 -6.07 15.36 -4.20
CA GLY A 5 -5.89 16.04 -5.49
C GLY A 5 -4.89 15.31 -6.40
N LEU A 6 -3.86 14.71 -5.80
CA LEU A 6 -2.94 13.83 -6.53
C LEU A 6 -3.66 12.56 -7.00
N GLY A 7 -4.52 11.96 -6.17
CA GLY A 7 -5.39 10.86 -6.56
C GLY A 7 -6.22 11.17 -7.81
N SER A 8 -6.87 12.34 -7.86
CA SER A 8 -7.62 12.77 -9.05
C SER A 8 -6.75 12.93 -10.30
N ALA A 9 -5.50 13.39 -10.15
CA ALA A 9 -4.57 13.48 -11.28
C ALA A 9 -4.14 12.08 -11.78
N LEU A 10 -3.88 11.15 -10.86
CA LEU A 10 -3.52 9.77 -11.20
C LEU A 10 -4.67 9.03 -11.89
N ALA A 11 -5.93 9.30 -11.51
CA ALA A 11 -7.11 8.70 -12.14
C ALA A 11 -7.18 8.94 -13.66
N ASN A 12 -6.56 10.02 -14.14
CA ASN A 12 -6.48 10.37 -15.56
C ASN A 12 -5.20 9.85 -16.24
N SER A 13 -4.25 9.34 -15.47
CA SER A 13 -2.93 8.89 -15.94
C SER A 13 -2.95 7.39 -16.29
N ILE A 14 -3.88 6.98 -17.16
CA ILE A 14 -4.21 5.57 -17.44
C ILE A 14 -3.11 4.79 -18.19
N ASN A 15 -2.16 5.49 -18.81
CA ASN A 15 -1.05 4.89 -19.57
C ASN A 15 0.23 4.72 -18.73
N LEU A 16 0.19 5.01 -17.43
CA LEU A 16 1.34 4.81 -16.55
C LEU A 16 1.67 3.32 -16.45
N SER A 17 2.91 2.98 -16.81
CA SER A 17 3.50 1.66 -16.56
C SER A 17 4.43 1.67 -15.34
N HIS A 18 4.96 2.84 -15.00
CA HIS A 18 5.88 3.04 -13.87
C HIS A 18 5.44 4.26 -13.07
N LEU A 19 5.31 4.10 -11.76
CA LEU A 19 5.00 5.19 -10.85
C LEU A 19 5.83 5.10 -9.58
N THR A 20 6.52 6.18 -9.25
CA THR A 20 7.16 6.36 -7.95
C THR A 20 6.63 7.63 -7.31
N LEU A 21 6.06 7.51 -6.11
CA LEU A 21 5.62 8.65 -5.31
C LEU A 21 6.34 8.63 -3.97
N ASN A 22 7.05 9.71 -3.68
CA ASN A 22 7.62 9.96 -2.36
C ASN A 22 6.84 11.06 -1.65
N LEU A 23 6.01 10.64 -0.70
CA LEU A 23 5.19 11.53 0.14
C LEU A 23 5.52 11.33 1.62
N GLN A 24 6.70 10.78 1.92
CA GLN A 24 7.23 10.67 3.27
C GLN A 24 7.93 11.97 3.65
N LEU A 25 7.43 12.68 4.67
CA LEU A 25 8.12 13.82 5.28
C LEU A 25 8.48 13.51 6.73
N LYS A 26 9.62 14.04 7.21
CA LYS A 26 10.08 13.89 8.61
C LYS A 26 9.04 14.30 9.67
N HIS A 27 8.08 15.15 9.32
CA HIS A 27 7.00 15.59 10.20
C HIS A 27 5.60 15.15 9.74
N GLY A 28 5.52 14.30 8.71
CA GLY A 28 4.28 13.82 8.09
C GLY A 28 3.54 14.84 7.23
N ASN A 29 2.91 14.40 6.14
CA ASN A 29 2.10 15.27 5.27
C ASN A 29 0.64 15.42 5.73
N LYS A 30 0.26 14.85 6.89
CA LYS A 30 -1.14 14.70 7.31
C LYS A 30 -2.03 14.19 6.17
N ILE A 31 -1.55 13.26 5.34
CA ILE A 31 -2.36 12.61 4.28
C ILE A 31 -3.65 12.07 4.90
N GLY A 32 -3.54 11.40 6.05
CA GLY A 32 -4.69 10.86 6.78
C GLY A 32 -5.42 9.77 6.01
N ALA A 33 -6.55 9.31 6.55
CA ALA A 33 -7.42 8.34 5.91
C ALA A 33 -7.88 8.81 4.52
N ILE A 34 -8.44 10.02 4.44
CA ILE A 34 -8.98 10.60 3.20
C ILE A 34 -7.92 10.67 2.10
N GLY A 35 -6.68 11.06 2.43
CA GLY A 35 -5.61 11.12 1.46
C GLY A 35 -5.15 9.72 1.00
N GLY A 36 -5.11 8.73 1.89
CA GLY A 36 -4.81 7.34 1.56
C GLY A 36 -5.86 6.75 0.61
N SER A 37 -7.14 6.91 0.95
CA SER A 37 -8.26 6.48 0.10
C SER A 37 -8.31 7.22 -1.23
N GLY A 38 -8.01 8.53 -1.23
CA GLY A 38 -7.93 9.32 -2.46
C GLY A 38 -6.82 8.84 -3.40
N LEU A 39 -5.65 8.49 -2.87
CA LEU A 39 -4.58 7.87 -3.66
C LEU A 39 -5.01 6.50 -4.20
N GLY A 40 -5.65 5.66 -3.40
CA GLY A 40 -6.22 4.39 -3.85
C GLY A 40 -7.19 4.58 -5.02
N SER A 41 -8.17 5.46 -4.86
CA SER A 41 -9.13 5.80 -5.92
C SER A 41 -8.44 6.25 -7.21
N GLY A 42 -7.36 7.03 -7.12
CA GLY A 42 -6.55 7.43 -8.27
C GLY A 42 -5.84 6.27 -8.96
N LEU A 43 -5.24 5.37 -8.18
CA LEU A 43 -4.51 4.20 -8.68
C LEU A 43 -5.43 3.15 -9.31
N ALA A 44 -6.72 3.13 -8.96
CA ALA A 44 -7.69 2.18 -9.48
C ALA A 44 -7.79 2.16 -11.02
N ASN A 45 -7.46 3.28 -11.68
CA ASN A 45 -7.46 3.41 -13.14
C ASN A 45 -6.09 3.18 -13.78
N CYS A 46 -5.02 3.08 -12.99
CA CYS A 46 -3.66 2.86 -13.47
C CYS A 46 -3.37 1.38 -13.73
N ILE A 47 -4.27 0.71 -14.47
CA ILE A 47 -4.26 -0.76 -14.68
C ILE A 47 -3.03 -1.27 -15.44
N ASN A 48 -2.32 -0.38 -16.14
CA ASN A 48 -1.12 -0.69 -16.91
C ASN A 48 0.16 -0.66 -16.08
N LEU A 49 0.08 -0.32 -14.78
CA LEU A 49 1.25 -0.30 -13.90
C LEU A 49 1.88 -1.69 -13.80
N SER A 50 3.16 -1.76 -14.17
CA SER A 50 4.03 -2.91 -13.90
C SER A 50 4.98 -2.64 -12.73
N ASN A 51 5.25 -1.37 -12.45
CA ASN A 51 6.16 -0.95 -11.38
C ASN A 51 5.54 0.16 -10.53
N LEU A 52 5.38 -0.10 -9.23
CA LEU A 52 4.84 0.87 -8.29
C LEU A 52 5.69 0.97 -7.04
N SER A 53 6.14 2.19 -6.71
CA SER A 53 6.80 2.50 -5.45
C SER A 53 6.10 3.66 -4.74
N LEU A 54 5.44 3.37 -3.61
CA LEU A 54 4.81 4.37 -2.76
C LEU A 54 5.57 4.51 -1.44
N GLN A 55 6.12 5.70 -1.19
CA GLN A 55 6.70 6.06 0.09
C GLN A 55 5.75 6.95 0.86
N LEU A 56 5.05 6.34 1.83
CA LEU A 56 3.93 6.92 2.55
C LEU A 56 4.17 6.88 4.08
N GLY A 57 5.40 6.69 4.54
CA GLY A 57 5.70 6.66 5.97
C GLY A 57 5.31 7.96 6.69
N TRP A 58 4.92 7.85 7.97
CA TRP A 58 4.62 8.99 8.85
C TRP A 58 3.39 9.83 8.43
N ASN A 59 2.34 9.22 7.89
CA ASN A 59 1.23 9.96 7.28
C ASN A 59 -0.14 9.81 7.96
N LYS A 60 -0.21 9.04 9.07
CA LYS A 60 -1.46 8.79 9.82
C LYS A 60 -2.58 8.25 8.92
N ILE A 61 -2.24 7.41 7.95
CA ILE A 61 -3.19 6.86 6.97
C ILE A 61 -4.29 6.01 7.65
N CYS A 62 -3.95 5.36 8.77
CA CYS A 62 -4.79 4.43 9.55
C CYS A 62 -5.44 3.31 8.70
N ASP A 63 -6.32 2.52 9.32
CA ASP A 63 -6.96 1.39 8.66
C ASP A 63 -7.84 1.81 7.49
N GLU A 64 -8.67 2.83 7.68
CA GLU A 64 -9.59 3.35 6.65
C GLU A 64 -8.84 3.78 5.38
N GLY A 65 -7.77 4.57 5.51
CA GLY A 65 -6.99 5.00 4.36
C GLY A 65 -6.21 3.87 3.70
N THR A 66 -5.81 2.85 4.48
CA THR A 66 -5.08 1.70 3.97
C THR A 66 -6.02 0.73 3.24
N LEU A 67 -7.26 0.57 3.73
CA LEU A 67 -8.33 -0.12 3.02
C LEU A 67 -8.59 0.54 1.68
N GLY A 68 -8.81 1.86 1.67
CA GLY A 68 -9.02 2.61 0.43
C GLY A 68 -7.84 2.49 -0.55
N LEU A 69 -6.60 2.53 -0.04
CA LEU A 69 -5.41 2.26 -0.85
C LEU A 69 -5.42 0.84 -1.43
N GLY A 70 -5.71 -0.17 -0.61
CA GLY A 70 -5.82 -1.57 -1.03
C GLY A 70 -6.87 -1.80 -2.13
N TYR A 71 -8.07 -1.24 -1.97
CA TYR A 71 -9.13 -1.30 -2.98
C TYR A 71 -8.67 -0.78 -4.34
N GLY A 72 -7.96 0.34 -4.38
CA GLY A 72 -7.42 0.88 -5.62
C GLY A 72 -6.31 0.03 -6.23
N LEU A 73 -5.38 -0.42 -5.38
CA LEU A 73 -4.28 -1.28 -5.78
C LEU A 73 -4.77 -2.60 -6.39
N ALA A 74 -5.90 -3.14 -5.93
CA ALA A 74 -6.47 -4.40 -6.42
C ALA A 74 -6.71 -4.43 -7.94
N ASN A 75 -6.85 -3.27 -8.59
CA ASN A 75 -7.02 -3.14 -10.05
C ASN A 75 -5.69 -3.12 -10.82
N CYS A 76 -4.56 -2.92 -10.15
CA CYS A 76 -3.22 -2.89 -10.76
C CYS A 76 -2.67 -4.31 -11.00
N ILE A 77 -3.44 -5.15 -11.68
CA ILE A 77 -3.18 -6.60 -11.83
C ILE A 77 -1.89 -6.94 -12.60
N ASN A 78 -1.33 -5.97 -13.33
CA ASN A 78 -0.12 -6.12 -14.13
C ASN A 78 1.17 -5.85 -13.35
N LEU A 79 1.09 -5.55 -12.04
CA LEU A 79 2.25 -5.29 -11.21
C LEU A 79 3.19 -6.50 -11.16
N SER A 80 4.46 -6.26 -11.53
CA SER A 80 5.57 -7.20 -11.33
C SER A 80 6.49 -6.74 -10.19
N ASN A 81 6.52 -5.43 -9.92
CA ASN A 81 7.30 -4.83 -8.84
C ASN A 81 6.41 -3.91 -7.98
N LEU A 82 6.29 -4.24 -6.70
CA LEU A 82 5.55 -3.43 -5.72
C LEU A 82 6.43 -3.09 -4.52
N LYS A 83 6.58 -1.79 -4.25
CA LYS A 83 7.23 -1.27 -3.04
C LYS A 83 6.27 -0.36 -2.29
N LEU A 84 5.87 -0.77 -1.09
CA LEU A 84 5.04 0.01 -0.18
C LEU A 84 5.82 0.30 1.10
N GLN A 85 6.10 1.57 1.37
CA GLN A 85 6.67 2.03 2.64
C GLN A 85 5.58 2.74 3.44
N LEU A 86 4.96 2.00 4.36
CA LEU A 86 3.77 2.40 5.11
C LEU A 86 4.03 2.46 6.63
N GLY A 87 5.28 2.53 7.06
CA GLY A 87 5.59 2.62 8.49
C GLY A 87 5.10 3.90 9.17
N TRP A 88 4.87 3.84 10.49
CA TRP A 88 4.34 4.96 11.28
C TRP A 88 3.00 5.53 10.74
N ASN A 89 2.06 4.67 10.37
CA ASN A 89 0.76 5.10 9.83
C ASN A 89 -0.45 4.75 10.70
N LYS A 90 -0.26 4.14 11.87
CA LYS A 90 -1.34 3.67 12.74
C LYS A 90 -2.22 2.60 12.07
N ILE A 91 -1.62 1.75 11.24
CA ILE A 91 -2.29 0.63 10.57
C ILE A 91 -2.42 -0.51 11.59
N GLY A 92 -3.61 -1.07 11.73
CA GLY A 92 -3.91 -2.28 12.48
C GLY A 92 -4.32 -3.43 11.56
N ASP A 93 -5.08 -4.37 12.10
CA ASP A 93 -5.41 -5.62 11.42
C ASP A 93 -6.34 -5.39 10.21
N GLU A 94 -7.29 -4.46 10.32
CA GLU A 94 -8.21 -4.14 9.22
C GLU A 94 -7.51 -3.50 8.02
N GLY A 95 -6.63 -2.51 8.26
CA GLY A 95 -5.86 -1.89 7.19
C GLY A 95 -4.92 -2.89 6.51
N THR A 96 -4.33 -3.78 7.29
CA THR A 96 -3.47 -4.86 6.76
C THR A 96 -4.30 -5.85 5.92
N SER A 97 -5.53 -6.15 6.33
CA SER A 97 -6.47 -6.96 5.54
C SER A 97 -6.75 -6.32 4.17
N GLY A 98 -6.91 -5.00 4.10
CA GLY A 98 -7.08 -4.28 2.84
C GLY A 98 -5.92 -4.44 1.87
N LEU A 99 -4.68 -4.39 2.37
CA LEU A 99 -3.50 -4.69 1.56
C LEU A 99 -3.47 -6.16 1.13
N GLY A 100 -3.80 -7.08 2.04
CA GLY A 100 -3.89 -8.51 1.74
C GLY A 100 -4.87 -8.80 0.60
N SER A 101 -6.06 -8.21 0.64
CA SER A 101 -7.08 -8.34 -0.42
C SER A 101 -6.63 -7.80 -1.78
N ALA A 102 -5.68 -6.86 -1.84
CA ALA A 102 -5.10 -6.43 -3.10
C ALA A 102 -4.03 -7.41 -3.61
N LEU A 103 -3.17 -7.90 -2.70
CA LEU A 103 -2.03 -8.78 -3.03
C LEU A 103 -2.47 -10.07 -3.74
N VAL A 104 -3.63 -10.63 -3.39
CA VAL A 104 -4.15 -11.85 -4.03
C VAL A 104 -4.42 -11.71 -5.52
N ASN A 105 -4.54 -10.48 -6.04
CA ASN A 105 -4.79 -10.22 -7.46
C ASN A 105 -3.50 -10.10 -8.30
N PHE A 106 -2.33 -9.98 -7.66
CA PHE A 106 -1.08 -9.70 -8.38
C PHE A 106 -0.38 -10.98 -8.82
N ASN A 107 -0.98 -11.66 -9.79
CA ASN A 107 -0.46 -12.92 -10.34
C ASN A 107 0.94 -12.78 -10.96
N ASN A 108 1.32 -11.60 -11.43
CA ASN A 108 2.63 -11.34 -12.05
C ASN A 108 3.68 -10.81 -11.07
N LEU A 109 3.34 -10.65 -9.78
CA LEU A 109 4.22 -10.02 -8.81
C LEU A 109 5.44 -10.90 -8.51
N SER A 110 6.62 -10.43 -8.91
CA SER A 110 7.88 -11.12 -8.68
C SER A 110 8.74 -10.48 -7.61
N ASN A 111 8.54 -9.18 -7.35
CA ASN A 111 9.26 -8.43 -6.32
C ASN A 111 8.29 -7.65 -5.43
N LEU A 112 8.29 -7.95 -4.13
CA LEU A 112 7.52 -7.25 -3.12
C LEU A 112 8.44 -6.71 -2.03
N THR A 113 8.38 -5.39 -1.82
CA THR A 113 8.88 -4.76 -0.61
C THR A 113 7.72 -4.15 0.16
N LEU A 114 7.36 -4.73 1.29
CA LEU A 114 6.31 -4.23 2.17
C LEU A 114 6.91 -3.87 3.53
N ASN A 115 6.97 -2.57 3.81
CA ASN A 115 7.49 -2.06 5.07
C ASN A 115 6.35 -1.42 5.88
N LEU A 116 5.93 -2.11 6.93
CA LEU A 116 4.85 -1.74 7.84
C LEU A 116 5.35 -1.47 9.26
N TYR A 117 6.65 -1.16 9.43
CA TYR A 117 7.24 -0.92 10.75
C TYR A 117 6.57 0.21 11.56
N TYR A 118 6.58 0.08 12.89
CA TYR A 118 5.93 0.98 13.85
C TYR A 118 4.47 1.31 13.50
N ASN A 119 3.69 0.26 13.26
CA ASN A 119 2.23 0.30 13.19
C ASN A 119 1.62 -0.38 14.44
N GLN A 120 0.38 -0.83 14.36
CA GLN A 120 -0.40 -1.46 15.44
C GLN A 120 -0.99 -2.80 14.97
N ILE A 121 -0.20 -3.57 14.21
CA ILE A 121 -0.65 -4.83 13.60
C ILE A 121 -0.53 -5.95 14.63
N GLY A 122 -1.65 -6.61 14.92
CA GLY A 122 -1.74 -7.79 15.76
C GLY A 122 -1.60 -9.09 14.98
N ASP A 123 -1.77 -10.21 15.68
CA ASP A 123 -1.59 -11.55 15.11
C ASP A 123 -2.57 -11.83 13.95
N GLU A 124 -3.78 -11.28 14.02
CA GLU A 124 -4.78 -11.44 12.96
C GLU A 124 -4.33 -10.74 11.67
N GLY A 125 -3.84 -9.50 11.74
CA GLY A 125 -3.35 -8.76 10.58
C GLY A 125 -2.14 -9.45 9.95
N VAL A 126 -1.22 -9.97 10.78
CA VAL A 126 -0.06 -10.76 10.31
C VAL A 126 -0.52 -12.06 9.62
N SER A 127 -1.47 -12.78 10.21
CA SER A 127 -2.02 -14.02 9.65
C SER A 127 -2.68 -13.79 8.29
N ARG A 128 -3.54 -12.76 8.19
CA ARG A 128 -4.20 -12.38 6.92
C ARG A 128 -3.18 -11.98 5.84
N LEU A 129 -2.15 -11.23 6.22
CA LEU A 129 -1.06 -10.88 5.29
C LEU A 129 -0.30 -12.13 4.82
N GLY A 130 -0.01 -13.06 5.72
CA GLY A 130 0.62 -14.34 5.39
C GLY A 130 -0.20 -15.16 4.39
N CYS A 131 -1.52 -15.27 4.62
CA CYS A 131 -2.43 -15.93 3.69
C CYS A 131 -2.44 -15.26 2.31
N ALA A 132 -2.45 -13.93 2.25
CA ALA A 132 -2.42 -13.19 0.98
C ALA A 132 -1.10 -13.39 0.23
N LEU A 133 0.03 -13.39 0.93
CA LEU A 133 1.35 -13.64 0.35
C LEU A 133 1.45 -15.05 -0.25
N ALA A 134 0.75 -16.04 0.31
CA ALA A 134 0.70 -17.40 -0.26
C ALA A 134 0.06 -17.43 -1.66
N SER A 135 -0.79 -16.46 -2.00
CA SER A 135 -1.39 -16.34 -3.34
C SER A 135 -0.44 -15.70 -4.37
N CYS A 136 0.64 -15.05 -3.95
CA CYS A 136 1.63 -14.45 -4.84
C CYS A 136 2.60 -15.53 -5.38
N ILE A 137 2.08 -16.47 -6.19
CA ILE A 137 2.81 -17.69 -6.63
C ILE A 137 4.09 -17.43 -7.43
N ASN A 138 4.22 -16.25 -8.05
CA ASN A 138 5.40 -15.86 -8.85
C ASN A 138 6.40 -15.00 -8.04
N LEU A 139 6.17 -14.80 -6.75
CA LEU A 139 7.02 -13.98 -5.91
C LEU A 139 8.38 -14.65 -5.69
N SER A 140 9.44 -13.99 -6.15
CA SER A 140 10.82 -14.48 -6.06
C SER A 140 11.65 -13.68 -5.06
N ASN A 141 11.31 -12.40 -4.85
CA ASN A 141 11.97 -11.53 -3.90
C ASN A 141 10.95 -10.90 -2.96
N LEU A 142 11.06 -11.22 -1.67
CA LEU A 142 10.23 -10.64 -0.61
C LEU A 142 11.13 -9.91 0.39
N THR A 143 10.83 -8.64 0.61
CA THR A 143 11.30 -7.88 1.78
C THR A 143 10.09 -7.47 2.59
N LEU A 144 9.98 -8.00 3.80
CA LEU A 144 8.88 -7.73 4.72
C LEU A 144 9.42 -7.20 6.05
N ASN A 145 8.96 -6.03 6.47
CA ASN A 145 9.27 -5.47 7.78
C ASN A 145 7.99 -5.19 8.56
N LEU A 146 7.79 -5.95 9.64
CA LEU A 146 6.64 -5.89 10.53
C LEU A 146 7.02 -5.47 11.96
N GLN A 147 8.19 -4.86 12.18
CA GLN A 147 8.60 -4.42 13.51
C GLN A 147 7.52 -3.51 14.12
N GLN A 148 6.85 -3.94 15.19
CA GLN A 148 5.79 -3.14 15.82
C GLN A 148 6.36 -2.19 16.88
N LYS A 149 5.59 -1.15 17.21
CA LYS A 149 5.90 -0.29 18.34
C LYS A 149 5.63 -1.08 19.62
N GLN A 150 6.67 -1.54 20.31
CA GLN A 150 6.51 -2.10 21.65
C GLN A 150 5.99 -1.00 22.59
N PHE A 151 4.84 -1.24 23.22
CA PHE A 151 4.44 -0.50 24.41
C PHE A 151 5.20 -1.15 25.58
N ILE A 152 6.19 -0.44 26.11
CA ILE A 152 6.77 -0.70 27.45
C ILE A 152 5.91 0.07 28.45
#